data_AF-A0A673JQ99-F1
#
_entry.id   AF-A0A673JQ99-F1
#
_cell.length_a   1.000
_cell.length_b   1.000
_cell.length_c   1.000
_cell.angle_alpha   90.00
_cell.angle_beta   90.00
_cell.angle_gamma   90.00
#
_symmetry.space_group_name_H-M   'P 1'
#
loop_
_entity.id
_entity.type
_entity.pdbx_description
1 polymer ?
#
loop_
_entity_poly.entity_id
_entity_poly.type
_entity_poly.pdbx_seq_one_letter_code
_entity_poly.pdbx_strand_id
1 'polypeptide(L)'
;MPLEAAISSGRLDRASEPVLVVGAGLTAADAVLAAHHLNTPVYHTFRRPVSDPALIFNQLPKLLYPEYHKVHQMMSQQQYKVGETVVNLSNHFPKHHVAAFRRDGKCVLEDEGGIQTVLQVSMALILIGAHPNLLFLPEHG
;
A
#
# COMPACT_ATOMS: atom_id res chain seq x y z
N MET A 1 4.34 5.54 15.00
CA MET A 1 5.80 5.42 14.82
C MET A 1 6.08 5.52 13.32
N PRO A 2 7.10 6.28 12.88
CA PRO A 2 7.54 6.29 11.48
C PRO A 2 8.06 4.90 11.02
N LEU A 3 7.96 4.61 9.72
CA LEU A 3 8.39 3.32 9.15
C LEU A 3 9.89 3.08 9.39
N GLU A 4 10.70 4.11 9.17
CA GLU A 4 12.15 4.11 9.31
C GLU A 4 12.58 3.85 10.77
N ALA A 5 11.81 4.40 11.71
CA ALA A 5 12.03 4.15 13.14
C ALA A 5 11.70 2.70 13.52
N ALA A 6 10.64 2.12 12.94
CA ALA A 6 10.30 0.71 13.17
C ALA A 6 11.40 -0.22 12.63
N ILE A 7 11.92 0.06 11.44
CA ILE A 7 12.99 -0.73 10.81
C ILE A 7 14.32 -0.57 11.58
N SER A 8 14.73 0.66 11.88
CA SER A 8 15.98 0.92 12.64
C SER A 8 15.97 0.33 14.05
N SER A 9 14.80 0.19 14.67
CA SER A 9 14.64 -0.48 15.97
C SER A 9 14.61 -2.01 15.89
N GLY A 10 14.76 -2.61 14.70
CA GLY A 10 14.74 -4.05 14.50
C GLY A 10 13.36 -4.71 14.64
N ARG A 11 12.29 -3.91 14.71
CA ARG A 11 10.90 -4.41 14.77
C ARG A 11 10.38 -4.89 13.42
N LEU A 12 11.02 -4.46 12.34
CA LEU A 12 10.71 -4.85 10.97
C LEU A 12 12.01 -5.24 10.27
N ASP A 13 12.11 -6.51 9.91
CA ASP A 13 13.22 -7.07 9.16
C ASP A 13 12.69 -7.94 7.99
N ARG A 14 13.59 -8.67 7.33
CA ARG A 14 13.25 -9.53 6.19
C ARG A 14 12.41 -10.76 6.57
N ALA A 15 12.45 -11.17 7.83
CA ALA A 15 11.75 -12.34 8.35
C ALA A 15 10.43 -11.99 9.04
N SER A 16 10.16 -10.70 9.20
CA SER A 16 8.95 -10.18 9.84
C SER A 16 7.72 -10.38 8.97
N GLU A 17 6.55 -10.48 9.62
CA GLU A 17 5.27 -10.39 8.92
C GLU A 17 5.19 -9.08 8.11
N PRO A 18 4.55 -9.06 6.93
CA PRO A 18 4.58 -7.89 6.06
C PRO A 18 4.00 -6.61 6.68
N VAL A 19 4.52 -5.47 6.24
CA VAL A 19 3.91 -4.15 6.49
C VAL A 19 2.81 -3.92 5.47
N LEU A 20 1.65 -3.45 5.90
CA LEU A 20 0.59 -2.99 5.02
C LEU A 20 0.70 -1.49 4.74
N VAL A 21 0.83 -1.10 3.48
CA VAL A 21 0.72 0.28 3.01
C VAL A 21 -0.66 0.49 2.39
N VAL A 22 -1.43 1.46 2.91
CA VAL A 22 -2.77 1.82 2.40
C VAL A 22 -2.72 3.19 1.74
N GLY A 23 -3.09 3.26 0.46
CA GLY A 23 -3.15 4.51 -0.31
C GLY A 23 -2.36 4.44 -1.62
N ALA A 24 -2.61 5.38 -2.54
CA ALA A 24 -1.98 5.39 -3.86
C ALA A 24 -1.43 6.77 -4.28
N GLY A 25 -1.10 7.61 -3.29
CA GLY A 25 -0.36 8.85 -3.51
C GLY A 25 1.16 8.64 -3.47
N LEU A 26 1.91 9.72 -3.67
CA LEU A 26 3.37 9.70 -3.65
C LEU A 26 3.93 9.24 -2.29
N THR A 27 3.36 9.70 -1.18
CA THR A 27 3.78 9.25 0.16
C THR A 27 3.63 7.74 0.34
N ALA A 28 2.58 7.13 -0.23
CA ALA A 28 2.43 5.68 -0.20
C ALA A 28 3.47 4.99 -1.10
N ALA A 29 3.78 5.58 -2.25
CA ALA A 29 4.85 5.11 -3.13
C ALA A 29 6.20 5.11 -2.43
N ASP A 30 6.52 6.18 -1.70
CA ASP A 30 7.76 6.31 -0.92
C ASP A 30 7.86 5.24 0.15
N ALA A 31 6.77 4.96 0.87
CA ALA A 31 6.74 3.89 1.87
C ALA A 31 6.97 2.50 1.24
N VAL A 32 6.37 2.23 0.08
CA VAL A 32 6.60 0.98 -0.67
C VAL A 32 8.06 0.89 -1.15
N LEU A 33 8.61 1.98 -1.67
CA LEU A 33 10.01 2.05 -2.09
C LEU A 33 10.95 1.85 -0.90
N ALA A 34 10.72 2.49 0.23
CA ALA A 34 11.53 2.37 1.43
C ALA A 34 11.54 0.93 1.95
N ALA A 35 10.35 0.31 2.09
CA ALA A 35 10.22 -1.09 2.47
C ALA A 35 10.96 -2.01 1.50
N HIS A 36 10.81 -1.79 0.18
CA HIS A 36 11.51 -2.57 -0.85
C HIS A 36 13.04 -2.41 -0.76
N HIS A 37 13.58 -1.19 -0.63
CA HIS A 37 15.03 -0.96 -0.51
C HIS A 37 15.63 -1.63 0.73
N LEU A 38 14.86 -1.68 1.82
CA LEU A 38 15.27 -2.30 3.08
C LEU A 38 14.95 -3.80 3.12
N ASN A 39 14.35 -4.34 2.06
CA ASN A 39 13.92 -5.74 1.91
C ASN A 39 12.90 -6.17 2.97
N THR A 40 12.13 -5.23 3.50
CA THR A 40 11.01 -5.52 4.39
C THR A 40 9.82 -6.01 3.54
N PRO A 41 9.20 -7.15 3.88
CA PRO A 41 8.01 -7.62 3.17
C PRO A 41 6.89 -6.58 3.25
N VAL A 42 6.24 -6.31 2.12
CA VAL A 42 5.23 -5.24 2.03
C VAL A 42 4.00 -5.72 1.26
N TYR A 43 2.84 -5.48 1.84
CA TYR A 43 1.56 -5.47 1.15
C TYR A 43 1.17 -4.03 0.82
N HIS A 44 0.65 -3.80 -0.37
CA HIS A 44 0.22 -2.48 -0.80
C HIS A 44 -1.23 -2.53 -1.29
N THR A 45 -2.13 -1.78 -0.65
CA THR A 45 -3.57 -1.79 -0.97
C THR A 45 -4.09 -0.40 -1.27
N PHE A 46 -4.99 -0.31 -2.24
CA PHE A 46 -5.59 0.95 -2.66
C PHE A 46 -6.90 0.74 -3.42
N ARG A 47 -7.79 1.74 -3.31
CA ARG A 47 -9.17 1.67 -3.83
C ARG A 47 -9.29 1.80 -5.34
N ARG A 48 -8.31 2.41 -6.01
CA ARG A 48 -8.39 2.72 -7.44
C ARG A 48 -7.83 1.56 -8.28
N PRO A 49 -8.31 1.36 -9.52
CA PRO A 49 -7.57 0.54 -10.48
C PRO A 49 -6.24 1.18 -10.82
N VAL A 50 -5.25 0.36 -11.17
CA VAL A 50 -3.94 0.85 -11.64
C VAL A 50 -4.08 1.67 -12.93
N SER A 51 -5.07 1.36 -13.75
CA SER A 51 -5.38 2.08 -15.00
C SER A 51 -6.14 3.40 -14.81
N ASP A 52 -6.47 3.81 -13.58
CA ASP A 52 -7.22 5.05 -13.33
C ASP A 52 -6.40 6.28 -13.78
N PRO A 53 -6.86 7.09 -14.75
CA PRO A 53 -6.15 8.30 -15.18
C PRO A 53 -5.94 9.32 -14.04
N ALA A 54 -6.80 9.31 -13.03
CA ALA A 54 -6.68 10.18 -11.85
C ALA A 54 -5.62 9.69 -10.85
N LEU A 55 -5.05 8.50 -11.07
CA LEU A 55 -3.93 7.98 -10.28
C LEU A 55 -2.67 8.79 -10.62
N ILE A 56 -1.95 9.27 -9.60
CA ILE A 56 -0.79 10.16 -9.81
C ILE A 56 0.26 9.52 -10.73
N PHE A 57 0.44 8.20 -10.64
CA PHE A 57 1.40 7.47 -11.47
C PHE A 57 1.10 7.51 -12.97
N ASN A 58 -0.17 7.69 -13.36
CA ASN A 58 -0.58 7.85 -14.76
C ASN A 58 -0.44 9.30 -15.27
N GLN A 59 -0.06 10.24 -14.40
CA GLN A 59 0.12 11.65 -14.73
C GLN A 59 1.58 12.09 -14.70
N LEU A 60 2.46 11.36 -14.00
CA LEU A 60 3.86 11.73 -13.85
C LEU A 60 4.66 11.50 -15.14
N PRO A 61 5.46 12.49 -15.59
CA PRO A 61 6.39 12.28 -16.70
C PRO A 61 7.45 11.22 -16.38
N LYS A 62 7.51 10.16 -17.20
CA LYS A 62 8.45 9.02 -17.06
C LYS A 62 9.90 9.41 -16.80
N LEU A 63 10.40 10.35 -17.60
CA LEU A 63 11.81 10.73 -17.58
C LEU A 63 12.21 11.45 -16.28
N LEU A 64 11.28 12.18 -15.66
CA LEU A 64 11.54 12.97 -14.45
C LEU A 64 11.39 12.15 -13.17
N TYR A 65 10.63 11.06 -13.23
CA TYR A 65 10.26 10.26 -12.06
C TYR A 65 10.35 8.75 -12.34
N PRO A 66 11.55 8.21 -12.64
CA PRO A 66 11.74 6.80 -12.96
C PRO A 66 11.45 5.86 -11.77
N GLU A 67 11.67 6.30 -10.53
CA GLU A 67 11.44 5.51 -9.32
C GLU A 67 9.95 5.23 -9.11
N TYR A 68 9.09 6.23 -9.33
CA TYR A 68 7.64 6.06 -9.22
C TYR A 68 7.06 5.21 -10.37
N HIS A 69 7.74 5.15 -11.51
CA HIS A 69 7.39 4.21 -12.57
C HIS A 69 7.66 2.76 -12.18
N LYS A 70 8.74 2.50 -11.43
CA LYS A 70 9.00 1.18 -10.86
C LYS A 70 7.85 0.76 -9.93
N VAL A 71 7.38 1.66 -9.05
CA VAL A 71 6.23 1.37 -8.19
C VAL A 71 4.98 1.10 -9.02
N HIS A 72 4.70 1.92 -10.03
CA HIS A 72 3.55 1.71 -10.92
C HIS A 72 3.59 0.35 -11.65
N GLN A 73 4.78 -0.06 -12.09
CA GLN A 73 4.99 -1.38 -12.67
C GLN A 73 4.74 -2.49 -11.64
N MET A 74 5.23 -2.34 -10.41
CA MET A 74 4.96 -3.30 -9.32
C MET A 74 3.47 -3.42 -9.01
N MET A 75 2.73 -2.29 -9.00
CA MET A 75 1.27 -2.27 -8.83
C MET A 75 0.54 -3.01 -9.96
N SER A 76 1.06 -2.91 -11.19
CA SER A 76 0.48 -3.54 -12.40
C SER A 76 0.78 -5.05 -12.48
N GLN A 77 1.89 -5.48 -11.87
CA GLN A 77 2.33 -6.87 -11.84
C GLN A 77 1.54 -7.66 -10.79
N GLN A 78 0.33 -8.07 -11.17
CA GLN A 78 -0.29 -9.24 -10.56
C GLN A 78 0.28 -10.47 -11.27
N GLN A 79 1.12 -11.30 -10.63
CA GLN A 79 1.17 -12.76 -10.90
C GLN A 79 2.28 -13.52 -10.16
N TYR A 80 1.92 -14.70 -9.63
CA TYR A 80 2.53 -15.98 -10.04
C TYR A 80 1.52 -17.13 -9.84
N LYS A 81 1.23 -17.91 -10.90
CA LYS A 81 0.64 -19.26 -10.81
C LYS A 81 1.78 -20.26 -10.58
N VAL A 82 1.68 -21.09 -9.56
CA VAL A 82 2.51 -22.31 -9.41
C VAL A 82 1.56 -23.50 -9.58
N GLY A 83 1.48 -24.08 -10.79
CA GLY A 83 0.61 -25.23 -11.07
C GLY A 83 -0.90 -24.92 -11.09
N GLU A 84 -1.72 -25.91 -10.73
CA GLU A 84 -3.20 -25.83 -10.63
C GLU A 84 -3.70 -25.13 -9.35
N THR A 85 -2.81 -24.82 -8.40
CA THR A 85 -3.18 -24.19 -7.13
C THR A 85 -2.98 -22.68 -7.21
N VAL A 86 -4.06 -21.91 -7.13
CA VAL A 86 -4.00 -20.44 -7.03
C VAL A 86 -3.56 -20.07 -5.62
N VAL A 87 -2.24 -19.89 -5.44
CA VAL A 87 -1.71 -19.17 -4.27
C VAL A 87 -1.68 -17.68 -4.61
N ASN A 88 -2.52 -16.89 -3.95
CA ASN A 88 -2.54 -15.43 -4.10
C ASN A 88 -1.25 -14.82 -3.52
N LEU A 89 -0.16 -14.84 -4.28
CA LEU A 89 1.13 -14.21 -3.97
C LEU A 89 1.17 -12.72 -4.37
N SER A 90 0.02 -12.12 -4.72
CA SER A 90 -0.03 -10.71 -5.07
C SER A 90 0.22 -9.88 -3.82
N ASN A 91 1.36 -9.19 -3.79
CA ASN A 91 1.66 -8.24 -2.72
C ASN A 91 0.99 -6.87 -2.94
N HIS A 92 0.27 -6.69 -4.06
CA HIS A 92 -0.46 -5.48 -4.40
C HIS A 92 -1.94 -5.79 -4.58
N PHE A 93 -2.79 -4.98 -3.98
CA PHE A 93 -4.25 -5.13 -3.92
C PHE A 93 -4.91 -3.86 -4.47
N PRO A 94 -4.88 -3.65 -5.80
CA PRO A 94 -5.68 -2.60 -6.43
C PRO A 94 -7.16 -2.90 -6.25
N LYS A 95 -8.00 -1.86 -6.26
CA LYS A 95 -9.47 -1.99 -6.07
C LYS A 95 -9.88 -2.67 -4.75
N HIS A 96 -9.03 -2.58 -3.73
CA HIS A 96 -9.35 -3.07 -2.39
C HIS A 96 -9.40 -1.91 -1.41
N HIS A 97 -10.19 -2.09 -0.35
CA HIS A 97 -10.17 -1.23 0.82
C HIS A 97 -9.98 -2.06 2.09
N VAL A 98 -9.52 -1.42 3.16
CA VAL A 98 -9.44 -2.06 4.47
C VAL A 98 -10.83 -2.09 5.08
N ALA A 99 -11.37 -3.29 5.30
CA ALA A 99 -12.64 -3.50 5.98
C ALA A 99 -12.47 -3.54 7.51
N ALA A 100 -11.40 -4.17 8.01
CA ALA A 100 -11.15 -4.26 9.45
C ALA A 100 -9.68 -4.54 9.80
N PHE A 101 -9.26 -4.04 10.97
CA PHE A 101 -8.07 -4.51 11.68
C PHE A 101 -8.49 -5.40 12.85
N ARG A 102 -7.92 -6.59 12.94
CA ARG A 102 -8.21 -7.56 13.99
C ARG A 102 -7.13 -7.55 15.06
N ARG A 103 -7.49 -7.94 16.28
CA ARG A 103 -6.56 -7.95 17.43
C ARG A 103 -5.42 -8.97 17.30
N ASP A 104 -5.55 -9.96 16.43
CA ASP A 104 -4.53 -10.97 16.13
C ASP A 104 -3.49 -10.51 15.08
N GLY A 105 -3.43 -9.20 14.79
CA GLY A 105 -2.51 -8.65 13.80
C GLY A 105 -2.94 -8.94 12.36
N LYS A 106 -4.20 -9.32 12.13
CA LYS A 106 -4.73 -9.52 10.78
C LYS A 106 -5.45 -8.29 10.26
N CYS A 107 -5.29 -8.03 8.98
CA CYS A 107 -6.05 -7.04 8.22
C CYS A 107 -7.02 -7.75 7.28
N VAL A 108 -8.27 -7.29 7.24
CA VAL A 108 -9.27 -7.73 6.26
C VAL A 108 -9.31 -6.69 5.15
N LEU A 109 -8.95 -7.10 3.94
CA LEU A 109 -9.18 -6.34 2.73
C LEU A 109 -10.46 -6.82 2.06
N GLU A 110 -11.17 -5.92 1.41
CA GLU A 110 -12.37 -6.23 0.64
C GLU A 110 -12.29 -5.56 -0.73
N ASP A 111 -12.57 -6.33 -1.77
CA ASP A 111 -12.60 -5.85 -3.15
C ASP A 111 -13.96 -5.23 -3.53
N GLU A 112 -14.08 -4.73 -4.77
CA GLU A 112 -15.32 -4.16 -5.30
C GLU A 112 -16.49 -5.15 -5.37
N GLY A 113 -16.22 -6.46 -5.35
CA GLY A 113 -17.22 -7.52 -5.35
C GLY A 113 -17.65 -7.97 -3.95
N GLY A 114 -17.10 -7.37 -2.89
CA GLY A 114 -17.32 -7.78 -1.50
C GLY A 114 -16.54 -9.02 -1.08
N ILE A 115 -15.58 -9.48 -1.90
CA ILE A 115 -14.73 -10.63 -1.57
C ILE A 115 -13.67 -10.19 -0.57
N GLN A 116 -13.61 -10.89 0.57
CA GLN A 116 -12.66 -10.58 1.63
C GLN A 116 -11.39 -11.42 1.53
N THR A 117 -10.25 -10.74 1.65
CA THR A 117 -8.91 -11.34 1.79
C THR A 117 -8.36 -10.99 3.16
N VAL A 118 -7.92 -11.99 3.92
CA VAL A 118 -7.33 -11.78 5.26
C VAL A 118 -5.81 -11.90 5.18
N LEU A 119 -5.10 -10.86 5.61
CA LEU A 119 -3.65 -10.76 5.58
C LEU A 119 -3.10 -10.71 7.00
N GLN A 120 -2.04 -11.45 7.29
CA GLN A 120 -1.24 -11.26 8.51
C GLN A 120 -0.31 -10.07 8.28
N VAL A 121 -0.29 -9.12 9.23
CA VAL A 121 0.53 -7.91 9.13
C VAL A 121 1.21 -7.60 10.46
N SER A 122 2.42 -7.07 10.40
CA SER A 122 3.14 -6.58 11.59
C SER A 122 2.80 -5.13 11.92
N MET A 123 2.49 -4.33 10.89
CA MET A 123 2.20 -2.91 10.98
C MET A 123 1.35 -2.45 9.80
N ALA A 124 0.54 -1.41 9.98
CA ALA A 124 -0.20 -0.75 8.90
C ALA A 124 0.13 0.75 8.83
N LEU A 125 0.43 1.23 7.63
CA LEU A 125 0.65 2.64 7.28
C LEU A 125 -0.54 3.15 6.49
N ILE A 126 -1.33 4.05 7.08
CA ILE A 126 -2.53 4.63 6.45
C ILE A 126 -2.16 5.96 5.80
N LEU A 127 -1.86 5.93 4.51
CA LEU A 127 -1.29 7.03 3.73
C LEU A 127 -2.28 7.49 2.64
N ILE A 128 -3.47 7.92 3.10
CA ILE A 128 -4.62 8.27 2.24
C ILE A 128 -4.75 9.77 1.94
N GLY A 129 -3.68 10.53 2.20
CA GLY A 129 -3.65 11.99 2.08
C GLY A 129 -3.74 12.71 3.42
N ALA A 130 -3.86 14.03 3.36
CA ALA A 130 -4.00 14.90 4.52
C ALA A 130 -5.21 15.83 4.33
N HIS A 131 -5.78 16.28 5.44
CA HIS A 131 -6.86 17.25 5.44
C HIS A 131 -6.37 18.55 6.09
N PRO A 132 -6.47 19.72 5.42
CA PRO A 132 -6.09 20.99 6.03
C PRO A 132 -7.00 21.28 7.22
N ASN A 133 -6.42 21.83 8.30
CA ASN A 133 -7.22 22.33 9.42
C ASN A 133 -7.82 23.68 9.04
N LEU A 134 -9.11 23.69 8.67
CA LEU A 134 -9.84 24.90 8.28
C LEU A 134 -10.61 25.55 9.43
N LEU A 135 -10.41 25.10 10.68
CA LEU A 135 -11.08 25.68 11.86
C LEU A 135 -10.79 27.18 12.07
N PHE A 136 -9.74 27.71 11.44
CA PHE A 136 -9.39 29.13 11.50
C PHE A 136 -10.24 30.00 10.55
N LEU A 137 -10.98 29.41 9.61
CA LEU A 137 -11.86 30.15 8.70
C LEU A 137 -13.27 30.26 9.29
N PRO A 138 -13.97 31.40 9.09
CA PRO A 138 -15.40 31.50 9.39
C PRO A 138 -16.20 30.41 8.65
N GLU A 139 -17.25 29.88 9.27
CA GLU A 139 -18.11 28.83 8.70
C GLU A 139 -17.38 27.53 8.30
N HIS A 140 -16.16 27.30 8.79
CA HIS A 140 -15.31 26.14 8.50
C HIS A 140 -14.80 26.02 7.04
N GLY A 141 -14.90 27.09 6.25
CA GLY A 141 -14.39 27.15 4.87
C GLY A 141 -15.48 27.20 3.81
#